data_AF-A0A2G9U7X2-F1
#
_entry.id   AF-A0A2G9U7X2-F1
#
_cell.length_a   1.000
_cell.length_b   1.000
_cell.length_c   1.000
_cell.angle_alpha   90.00
_cell.angle_beta   90.00
_cell.angle_gamma   90.00
#
_symmetry.space_group_name_H-M   'P 1'
#
loop_
_entity.id
_entity.type
_entity.pdbx_description
1 polymer ?
#
loop_
_entity_poly.entity_id
_entity_poly.type
_entity_poly.pdbx_seq_one_letter_code
_entity_poly.pdbx_strand_id
1 'polypeptide(L)'
;MPYGERYSILRQLEQMKPTVIILYNTDIATLRHIEIYKACHSELFLQIFSLMYRESTEESRYLTALKNETDAFESLFKEKATLLIPRRYETDREEVPRLELSTRDGGGQQTDPDERPKVIVDMREFNSELPTVLYTKGYDVVAVTLEVGDYVLSPGIAVERKALDDLTQSLQSGRVFKQSEQMLRHYANSVLLVESNRKFESKIVNGGPFQVCSYFHVL
;
A
#
# COMPACT_ATOMS: atom_id res chain seq x y z
N MET A 1 21.79 -5.92 6.04
CA MET A 1 22.40 -6.79 5.01
C MET A 1 21.89 -6.33 3.64
N PRO A 2 22.75 -5.84 2.74
CA PRO A 2 22.34 -5.41 1.40
C PRO A 2 21.92 -6.63 0.55
N TYR A 3 20.97 -6.42 -0.36
CA TYR A 3 20.23 -7.47 -1.07
C TYR A 3 21.10 -8.40 -1.95
N GLY A 4 22.31 -7.99 -2.32
CA GLY A 4 23.22 -8.76 -3.18
C GLY A 4 23.90 -9.96 -2.50
N GLU A 5 24.01 -9.98 -1.18
CA GLU A 5 24.72 -11.05 -0.45
C GLU A 5 23.85 -12.27 -0.15
N ARG A 6 22.52 -12.14 -0.19
CA ARG A 6 21.60 -13.23 0.17
C ARG A 6 21.71 -14.45 -0.76
N TYR A 7 22.05 -14.24 -2.03
CA TYR A 7 22.28 -15.32 -2.99
C TYR A 7 23.76 -15.75 -3.09
N SER A 8 24.66 -15.12 -2.32
CA SER A 8 26.09 -15.47 -2.36
C SER A 8 26.34 -16.88 -1.85
N ILE A 9 25.63 -17.29 -0.79
CA ILE A 9 25.86 -18.58 -0.14
C ILE A 9 25.39 -19.77 -1.00
N LEU A 10 24.20 -19.69 -1.60
CA LEU A 10 23.72 -20.75 -2.50
C LEU A 10 24.67 -20.94 -3.69
N ARG A 11 25.11 -19.83 -4.28
CA ARG A 11 26.09 -19.86 -5.40
C ARG A 11 27.42 -20.46 -4.97
N GLN A 12 27.91 -20.15 -3.77
CA GLN A 12 29.13 -20.73 -3.23
C GLN A 12 28.99 -22.23 -2.93
N LEU A 13 27.84 -22.66 -2.40
CA LEU A 13 27.54 -24.08 -2.15
C LEU A 13 27.53 -24.87 -3.46
N GLU A 14 26.91 -24.34 -4.51
CA GLU A 14 26.89 -24.99 -5.84
C GLU A 14 28.28 -25.06 -6.50
N GLN A 15 29.10 -24.03 -6.34
CA GLN A 15 30.45 -23.98 -6.92
C GLN A 15 31.43 -24.90 -6.21
N MET A 16 31.46 -24.86 -4.88
CA MET A 16 32.44 -25.57 -4.07
C MET A 16 32.05 -27.01 -3.75
N LYS A 17 30.74 -27.30 -3.78
CA LYS A 17 30.13 -28.58 -3.38
C LYS A 17 30.76 -29.18 -2.12
N PRO A 18 30.76 -28.44 -1.00
CA PRO A 18 31.45 -28.87 0.20
C PRO A 18 30.79 -30.12 0.80
N THR A 19 31.59 -30.98 1.40
CA THR A 19 31.12 -32.12 2.24
C THR A 19 31.03 -31.74 3.72
N VAL A 20 31.77 -30.71 4.14
CA VAL A 20 31.77 -30.21 5.53
C VAL A 20 31.54 -28.70 5.53
N ILE A 21 30.60 -28.23 6.34
CA ILE A 21 30.31 -26.82 6.56
C ILE A 21 30.46 -26.51 8.04
N ILE A 22 31.20 -25.43 8.36
CA ILE A 22 31.35 -24.93 9.73
C ILE A 22 30.70 -23.54 9.80
N LEU A 23 29.65 -23.43 10.60
CA LEU A 23 28.92 -22.19 10.84
C LEU A 23 29.48 -21.53 12.10
N TYR A 24 30.12 -20.36 11.93
CA TYR A 24 30.67 -19.58 13.04
C TYR A 24 29.61 -18.73 13.75
N ASN A 25 28.64 -18.21 12.99
CA ASN A 25 27.48 -17.50 13.51
C ASN A 25 26.24 -18.15 12.89
N THR A 26 25.37 -18.68 13.74
CA THR A 26 24.25 -19.51 13.27
C THR A 26 23.02 -18.64 13.06
N ASP A 27 22.71 -18.40 11.79
CA ASP A 27 21.47 -17.73 11.36
C ASP A 27 20.50 -18.73 10.74
N ILE A 28 19.21 -18.57 11.07
CA ILE A 28 18.16 -19.48 10.61
C ILE A 28 18.01 -19.46 9.08
N ALA A 29 18.17 -18.29 8.45
CA ALA A 29 18.09 -18.20 7.00
C ALA A 29 19.23 -18.99 6.34
N THR A 30 20.46 -18.86 6.83
CA THR A 30 21.62 -19.62 6.33
C THR A 30 21.38 -21.13 6.45
N LEU A 31 20.84 -21.58 7.57
CA LEU A 31 20.50 -22.98 7.78
C LEU A 31 19.45 -23.47 6.76
N ARG A 32 18.38 -22.70 6.51
CA ARG A 32 17.38 -23.02 5.48
C ARG A 32 17.99 -23.15 4.08
N HIS A 33 18.93 -22.27 3.70
CA HIS A 33 19.62 -22.38 2.41
C HIS A 33 20.42 -23.68 2.29
N ILE A 34 21.08 -24.10 3.38
CA ILE A 34 21.84 -25.36 3.42
C ILE A 34 20.91 -26.57 3.36
N GLU A 35 19.76 -26.53 4.05
CA GLU A 35 18.71 -27.57 3.97
C GLU A 35 18.23 -27.75 2.52
N ILE A 36 17.94 -26.65 1.82
CA ILE A 36 17.55 -26.66 0.40
C ILE A 36 18.66 -27.26 -0.46
N TYR A 37 19.91 -26.81 -0.28
CA TYR A 37 21.05 -27.34 -1.02
C TYR A 37 21.20 -28.86 -0.83
N LYS A 38 21.05 -29.35 0.41
CA LYS A 38 21.10 -30.78 0.73
C LYS A 38 19.93 -31.56 0.14
N ALA A 39 18.73 -30.98 0.10
CA ALA A 39 17.57 -31.58 -0.52
C ALA A 39 17.74 -31.72 -2.04
N CYS A 40 18.34 -30.73 -2.70
CA CYS A 40 18.66 -30.78 -4.13
C CYS A 40 19.81 -31.74 -4.48
N HIS A 41 20.73 -31.98 -3.55
CA HIS A 41 21.89 -32.86 -3.74
C HIS A 41 21.84 -34.03 -2.74
N SER A 42 20.87 -34.91 -2.94
CA SER A 42 20.56 -36.02 -2.03
C SER A 42 21.75 -36.99 -1.86
N GLU A 43 22.55 -37.13 -2.91
CA GLU A 43 23.72 -38.02 -3.02
C GLU A 43 24.97 -37.52 -2.27
N LEU A 44 25.07 -36.23 -1.95
CA LEU A 44 26.24 -35.68 -1.25
C LEU A 44 26.15 -35.94 0.25
N PHE A 45 27.19 -36.51 0.84
CA PHE A 45 27.30 -36.52 2.30
C PHE A 45 27.69 -35.13 2.78
N LEU A 46 26.80 -34.49 3.55
CA LEU A 46 26.99 -33.15 4.07
C LEU A 46 26.98 -33.18 5.60
N GLN A 47 28.07 -32.75 6.22
CA GLN A 47 28.20 -32.61 7.67
C GLN A 47 28.27 -31.13 8.05
N ILE A 48 27.39 -30.72 8.94
CA ILE A 48 27.26 -29.32 9.37
C ILE A 48 27.66 -29.24 10.84
N PHE A 49 28.62 -28.38 11.14
CA PHE A 49 29.02 -28.04 12.50
C PHE A 49 28.62 -26.59 12.77
N SER A 50 27.87 -26.37 13.85
CA SER A 50 27.55 -25.02 14.33
C SER A 50 28.34 -24.74 15.60
N LEU A 51 29.03 -23.61 15.61
CA LEU A 51 29.67 -23.06 16.79
C LEU A 51 28.68 -22.09 17.44
N MET A 52 28.34 -22.33 18.69
CA MET A 52 27.44 -21.48 19.45
C MET A 52 27.86 -21.47 20.92
N TYR A 53 27.92 -20.28 21.52
CA TYR A 53 28.18 -20.14 22.94
C TYR A 53 26.93 -20.44 23.75
N ARG A 54 27.04 -21.35 24.73
CA ARG A 54 25.92 -21.65 25.64
C ARG A 54 25.64 -20.48 26.58
N GLU A 55 24.39 -20.32 26.95
CA GLU A 55 23.88 -19.26 27.83
C GLU A 55 24.22 -17.85 27.32
N SER A 56 24.37 -17.72 26.00
CA SER A 56 24.71 -16.45 25.35
C SER A 56 23.49 -15.76 24.73
N THR A 57 23.67 -14.48 24.42
CA THR A 57 22.67 -13.71 23.66
C THR A 57 22.51 -14.22 22.23
N GLU A 58 23.54 -14.84 21.66
CA GLU A 58 23.49 -15.48 20.35
C GLU A 58 22.57 -16.71 20.37
N GLU A 59 22.76 -17.61 21.33
CA GLU A 59 21.89 -18.78 21.52
C GLU A 59 20.43 -18.37 21.75
N SER A 60 20.20 -17.42 22.65
CA SER A 60 18.85 -16.90 22.93
C SER A 60 18.19 -16.30 21.69
N ARG A 61 18.93 -15.53 20.89
CA ARG A 61 18.43 -14.97 19.62
C ARG A 61 18.07 -16.08 18.63
N TYR A 62 18.93 -17.07 18.46
CA TYR A 62 18.69 -18.19 17.55
C TYR A 62 17.44 -19.00 17.95
N LEU A 63 17.32 -19.37 19.24
CA LEU A 63 16.17 -20.11 19.77
C LEU A 63 14.87 -19.31 19.66
N THR A 64 14.93 -17.99 19.91
CA THR A 64 13.77 -17.11 19.77
C THR A 64 13.34 -17.00 18.30
N ALA A 65 14.29 -16.89 17.35
CA ALA A 65 13.97 -16.88 15.93
C ALA A 65 13.28 -18.19 15.49
N LEU A 66 13.77 -19.34 15.93
CA LEU A 66 13.19 -20.65 15.64
C LEU A 66 11.77 -20.77 16.22
N LYS A 67 11.57 -20.31 17.46
CA LYS A 67 10.25 -20.28 18.09
C LYS A 67 9.29 -19.36 17.34
N ASN A 68 9.70 -18.14 17.01
CA ASN A 68 8.88 -17.19 16.27
C ASN A 68 8.46 -17.74 14.90
N GLU A 69 9.34 -18.43 14.19
CA GLU A 69 9.00 -19.09 12.93
C GLU A 69 7.95 -20.18 13.12
N THR A 70 8.11 -21.01 14.15
CA THR A 70 7.16 -22.09 14.49
C THR A 70 5.79 -21.51 14.86
N ASP A 71 5.76 -20.53 15.76
CA ASP A 71 4.54 -19.86 16.22
C ASP A 71 3.81 -19.16 15.06
N ALA A 72 4.56 -18.50 14.17
CA ALA A 72 4.00 -17.86 12.98
C ALA A 72 3.36 -18.89 12.03
N PHE A 73 4.03 -20.04 11.82
CA PHE A 73 3.53 -21.09 10.94
C PHE A 73 2.27 -21.76 11.50
N GLU A 74 2.22 -22.02 12.81
CA GLU A 74 1.01 -22.52 13.47
C GLU A 74 -0.15 -21.51 13.37
N SER A 75 0.14 -20.22 13.55
CA SER A 75 -0.85 -19.16 13.46
C SER A 75 -1.46 -19.10 12.06
N LEU A 76 -0.63 -19.22 11.01
CA LEU A 76 -1.09 -19.29 9.62
C LEU A 76 -2.00 -20.51 9.37
N PHE A 77 -1.68 -21.67 9.94
CA PHE A 77 -2.56 -22.84 9.81
C PHE A 77 -3.91 -22.64 10.50
N LYS A 78 -3.92 -22.07 11.71
CA LYS A 78 -5.15 -21.77 12.44
C LYS A 78 -6.03 -20.79 11.68
N GLU A 79 -5.44 -19.73 11.12
CA GLU A 79 -6.17 -18.76 10.30
C GLU A 79 -6.70 -19.41 9.03
N LYS A 80 -5.85 -20.15 8.29
CA LYS A 80 -6.25 -20.85 7.07
C LYS A 80 -7.39 -21.85 7.30
N ALA A 81 -7.38 -22.57 8.43
CA ALA A 81 -8.46 -23.49 8.79
C ALA A 81 -9.79 -22.78 9.13
N THR A 82 -9.72 -21.51 9.54
CA THR A 82 -10.88 -20.68 9.90
C THR A 82 -11.47 -19.94 8.69
N LEU A 83 -10.73 -19.82 7.58
CA LEU A 83 -11.21 -19.15 6.36
C LEU A 83 -12.33 -19.97 5.69
N LEU A 84 -13.58 -19.54 5.89
CA LEU A 84 -14.78 -20.10 5.26
C LEU A 84 -14.92 -19.75 3.76
N ILE A 85 -14.19 -18.74 3.30
CA ILE A 85 -14.19 -18.29 1.91
C ILE A 85 -12.75 -18.39 1.41
N PRO A 86 -12.47 -19.13 0.32
CA PRO A 86 -11.16 -19.09 -0.30
C PRO A 86 -10.88 -17.65 -0.72
N ARG A 87 -9.73 -17.10 -0.30
CA ARG A 87 -9.29 -15.74 -0.61
C ARG A 87 -9.09 -15.62 -2.13
N ARG A 88 -10.17 -15.36 -2.86
CA ARG A 88 -10.10 -14.96 -4.27
C ARG A 88 -9.65 -13.50 -4.25
N TYR A 89 -8.59 -13.21 -4.98
CA TYR A 89 -8.28 -11.83 -5.31
C TYR A 89 -9.32 -11.42 -6.35
N GLU A 90 -10.43 -10.85 -5.88
CA GLU A 90 -11.42 -10.20 -6.75
C GLU A 90 -10.69 -9.04 -7.43
N THR A 91 -10.25 -9.29 -8.65
CA THR A 91 -9.62 -8.31 -9.54
C THR A 91 -10.66 -7.68 -10.47
N ASP A 92 -11.90 -8.14 -10.36
CA ASP A 92 -13.05 -7.60 -11.07
C ASP A 92 -13.31 -6.19 -10.56
N ARG A 93 -13.25 -5.21 -11.47
CA ARG A 93 -13.63 -3.84 -11.15
C ARG A 93 -15.15 -3.76 -11.08
N GLU A 94 -15.67 -3.01 -10.12
CA GLU A 94 -17.09 -2.70 -10.05
C GLU A 94 -17.53 -1.88 -11.27
N GLU A 95 -18.81 -1.94 -11.60
CA GLU A 95 -19.39 -1.00 -12.57
C GLU A 95 -19.35 0.43 -12.01
N VAL A 96 -19.03 1.38 -12.89
CA VAL A 96 -18.92 2.79 -12.52
C VAL A 96 -20.28 3.29 -12.01
N PRO A 97 -20.36 3.90 -10.82
CA PRO A 97 -21.57 4.56 -10.36
C PRO A 97 -21.96 5.68 -11.35
N ARG A 98 -22.99 5.46 -12.16
CA ARG A 98 -23.55 6.50 -13.03
C ARG A 98 -24.58 7.27 -12.23
N LEU A 99 -24.25 8.52 -11.88
CA LEU A 99 -25.24 9.48 -11.39
C LEU A 99 -26.33 9.65 -12.45
N GLU A 100 -27.57 9.29 -12.14
CA GLU A 100 -28.71 9.54 -13.02
C GLU A 100 -29.02 11.04 -13.05
N LEU A 101 -28.32 11.77 -13.91
CA LEU A 101 -28.58 13.17 -14.18
C LEU A 101 -29.83 13.28 -15.05
N SER A 102 -30.86 13.95 -14.54
CA SER A 102 -32.12 14.25 -15.24
C SER A 102 -31.84 14.93 -16.58
N THR A 103 -32.20 14.28 -17.68
CA THR A 103 -31.87 14.67 -19.07
C THR A 103 -32.76 15.79 -19.63
N ARG A 104 -33.37 16.63 -18.78
CA ARG A 104 -34.20 17.77 -19.20
C ARG A 104 -33.38 19.03 -19.33
N ASP A 105 -32.40 19.03 -20.24
CA ASP A 105 -32.02 20.19 -21.07
C ASP A 105 -30.84 19.83 -22.00
N GLY A 106 -31.11 19.81 -23.31
CA GLY A 106 -30.17 20.19 -24.37
C GLY A 106 -28.96 19.29 -24.69
N GLY A 107 -29.12 18.37 -25.65
CA GLY A 107 -28.15 18.19 -26.76
C GLY A 107 -26.72 17.72 -26.45
N GLY A 108 -26.50 16.86 -25.45
CA GLY A 108 -25.19 16.26 -25.16
C GLY A 108 -24.87 15.04 -26.04
N GLN A 109 -23.66 15.00 -26.57
CA GLN A 109 -23.06 13.93 -27.35
C GLN A 109 -23.16 12.58 -26.61
N GLN A 110 -23.64 11.52 -27.28
CA GLN A 110 -23.68 10.17 -26.70
C GLN A 110 -22.26 9.72 -26.39
N THR A 111 -21.86 9.77 -25.11
CA THR A 111 -20.64 9.12 -24.63
C THR A 111 -20.77 7.63 -24.84
N ASP A 112 -19.79 7.02 -25.50
CA ASP A 112 -19.73 5.59 -25.77
C ASP A 112 -19.96 4.82 -24.46
N PRO A 113 -20.93 3.90 -24.37
CA PRO A 113 -21.25 3.19 -23.13
C PRO A 113 -20.08 2.42 -22.50
N ASP A 114 -19.02 2.18 -23.27
CA ASP A 114 -17.81 1.45 -22.86
C ASP A 114 -16.67 2.36 -22.38
N GLU A 115 -16.78 3.70 -22.50
CA GLU A 115 -15.73 4.60 -22.02
C GLU A 115 -15.87 4.83 -20.50
N ARG A 116 -14.88 4.34 -19.76
CA ARG A 116 -14.78 4.54 -18.31
C ARG A 116 -14.29 5.96 -18.01
N PRO A 117 -14.85 6.63 -16.97
CA PRO A 117 -14.37 7.94 -16.56
C PRO A 117 -12.93 7.83 -16.06
N LYS A 118 -12.12 8.79 -16.50
CA LYS A 118 -10.69 8.87 -16.19
C LYS A 118 -10.45 9.88 -15.07
N VAL A 119 -9.64 9.51 -14.09
CA VAL A 119 -9.14 10.40 -13.05
C VAL A 119 -7.63 10.49 -13.17
N ILE A 120 -7.12 11.71 -13.29
CA ILE A 120 -5.67 11.95 -13.31
C ILE A 120 -5.22 12.15 -11.87
N VAL A 121 -4.16 11.46 -11.46
CA VAL A 121 -3.62 11.50 -10.10
C VAL A 121 -2.15 11.91 -10.15
N ASP A 122 -1.76 12.80 -9.26
CA ASP A 122 -0.36 13.18 -9.09
C ASP A 122 0.49 11.97 -8.64
N MET A 123 1.65 11.77 -9.26
CA MET A 123 2.54 10.64 -8.93
C MET A 123 2.95 10.57 -7.45
N ARG A 124 3.03 11.71 -6.74
CA ARG A 124 3.35 11.74 -5.31
C ARG A 124 2.22 11.18 -4.46
N GLU A 125 0.99 11.27 -4.96
CA GLU A 125 -0.23 10.85 -4.31
C GLU A 125 -0.66 9.42 -4.70
N PHE A 126 -0.05 8.86 -5.74
CA PHE A 126 -0.39 7.54 -6.30
C PHE A 126 -0.22 6.38 -5.30
N ASN A 127 0.68 6.50 -4.32
CA ASN A 127 0.91 5.48 -3.29
C ASN A 127 -0.10 5.53 -2.13
N SER A 128 -1.06 6.47 -2.15
CA SER A 128 -2.14 6.53 -1.17
C SER A 128 -3.22 5.46 -1.44
N GLU A 129 -4.18 5.34 -0.53
CA GLU A 129 -5.26 4.34 -0.67
C GLU A 129 -6.29 4.72 -1.74
N LEU A 130 -6.56 6.02 -1.95
CA LEU A 130 -7.63 6.49 -2.82
C LEU A 130 -7.48 6.09 -4.30
N PRO A 131 -6.30 6.15 -4.94
CA PRO A 131 -6.11 5.67 -6.32
C PRO A 131 -6.51 4.20 -6.49
N THR A 132 -6.18 3.36 -5.50
CA THR A 132 -6.57 1.94 -5.52
C THR A 132 -8.09 1.78 -5.41
N VAL A 133 -8.73 2.54 -4.52
CA VAL A 133 -10.19 2.50 -4.34
C VAL A 133 -10.91 2.97 -5.61
N LEU A 134 -10.48 4.07 -6.22
CA LEU A 134 -11.05 4.59 -7.47
C LEU A 134 -10.95 3.55 -8.60
N TYR A 135 -9.80 2.90 -8.72
CA TYR A 135 -9.60 1.85 -9.71
C TYR A 135 -10.54 0.65 -9.49
N THR A 136 -10.68 0.18 -8.26
CA THR A 136 -11.62 -0.91 -7.92
C THR A 136 -13.07 -0.52 -8.20
N LYS A 137 -13.42 0.77 -8.05
CA LYS A 137 -14.74 1.34 -8.37
C LYS A 137 -15.01 1.56 -9.87
N GLY A 138 -14.13 1.07 -10.74
CA GLY A 138 -14.34 1.11 -12.19
C GLY A 138 -13.80 2.35 -12.90
N TYR A 139 -13.21 3.30 -12.18
CA TYR A 139 -12.56 4.47 -12.79
C TYR A 139 -11.21 4.06 -13.43
N ASP A 140 -10.84 4.73 -14.51
CA ASP A 140 -9.51 4.62 -15.06
C ASP A 140 -8.59 5.65 -14.40
N VAL A 141 -7.58 5.17 -13.68
CA VAL A 141 -6.65 6.01 -12.94
C VAL A 141 -5.37 6.21 -13.75
N VAL A 142 -5.03 7.47 -14.03
CA VAL A 142 -3.85 7.83 -14.82
C VAL A 142 -2.87 8.60 -13.94
N ALA A 143 -1.71 8.03 -13.69
CA ALA A 143 -0.65 8.68 -12.92
C ALA A 143 0.15 9.66 -13.79
N VAL A 144 0.18 10.94 -13.41
CA VAL A 144 0.93 12.01 -14.11
C VAL A 144 1.59 12.91 -13.05
N THR A 145 2.71 13.56 -13.37
CA THR A 145 3.25 14.60 -12.48
C THR A 145 2.49 15.90 -12.71
N LEU A 146 1.74 16.37 -11.70
CA LEU A 146 0.97 17.60 -11.76
C LEU A 146 1.74 18.74 -11.08
N GLU A 147 1.73 19.92 -11.70
CA GLU A 147 2.29 21.12 -11.06
C GLU A 147 1.39 21.64 -9.93
N VAL A 148 0.07 21.48 -10.09
CA VAL A 148 -0.96 22.06 -9.22
C VAL A 148 -2.12 21.06 -9.04
N GLY A 149 -2.40 20.71 -7.78
CA GLY A 149 -3.42 19.75 -7.35
C GLY A 149 -2.93 18.31 -7.26
N ASP A 150 -3.67 17.49 -6.52
CA ASP A 150 -3.36 16.07 -6.31
C ASP A 150 -4.18 15.17 -7.25
N TYR A 151 -5.43 15.57 -7.56
CA TYR A 151 -6.30 14.85 -8.47
C TYR A 151 -6.97 15.84 -9.45
N VAL A 152 -7.11 15.43 -10.70
CA VAL A 152 -7.91 16.15 -11.70
C VAL A 152 -9.04 15.24 -12.15
N LEU A 153 -10.27 15.63 -11.80
CA LEU A 153 -11.49 14.87 -12.08
C LEU A 153 -12.04 15.18 -13.47
N SER A 154 -11.82 16.41 -13.94
CA SER A 154 -12.18 16.88 -15.28
C SER A 154 -11.31 18.09 -15.65
N PRO A 155 -11.28 18.54 -16.92
CA PRO A 155 -10.43 19.65 -17.34
C PRO A 155 -10.60 20.96 -16.53
N GLY A 156 -11.75 21.14 -15.87
CA GLY A 156 -12.04 22.30 -15.04
C GLY A 156 -12.13 22.02 -13.53
N ILE A 157 -11.99 20.77 -13.08
CA ILE A 157 -12.17 20.37 -11.68
C ILE A 157 -10.90 19.69 -11.17
N ALA A 158 -10.26 20.31 -10.18
CA ALA A 158 -9.12 19.73 -9.49
C ALA A 158 -9.37 19.66 -7.98
N VAL A 159 -8.78 18.65 -7.37
CA VAL A 159 -8.88 18.34 -5.95
C VAL A 159 -7.48 18.38 -5.33
N GLU A 160 -7.35 19.12 -4.24
CA GLU A 160 -6.23 19.03 -3.31
C GLU A 160 -6.69 18.16 -2.13
N ARG A 161 -5.97 17.07 -1.83
CA ARG A 161 -6.26 16.20 -0.68
C ARG A 161 -5.39 16.61 0.49
N LYS A 162 -5.99 16.72 1.67
CA LYS A 162 -5.26 17.06 2.89
C LYS A 162 -5.74 16.29 4.11
N ALA A 163 -4.82 15.62 4.78
CA ALA A 163 -5.07 15.07 6.10
C ALA A 163 -5.32 16.20 7.12
N LEU A 164 -6.17 15.94 8.12
CA LEU A 164 -6.54 16.92 9.16
C LEU A 164 -5.33 17.51 9.91
N ASP A 165 -4.34 16.67 10.21
CA ASP A 165 -3.13 17.09 10.91
C ASP A 165 -2.28 18.03 10.03
N ASP A 166 -2.12 17.70 8.74
CA ASP A 166 -1.44 18.53 7.75
C ASP A 166 -2.19 19.83 7.45
N LEU A 167 -3.52 19.80 7.51
CA LEU A 167 -4.35 20.99 7.36
C LEU A 167 -4.07 21.97 8.49
N THR A 168 -4.03 21.50 9.74
CA THR A 168 -3.76 22.35 10.91
C THR A 168 -2.41 23.06 10.78
N GLN A 169 -1.37 22.32 10.41
CA GLN A 169 -0.03 22.90 10.21
C GLN A 169 0.02 23.85 9.02
N SER A 170 -0.68 23.52 7.93
CA SER A 170 -0.68 24.34 6.72
C SER A 170 -1.52 25.61 6.82
N LEU A 171 -2.54 25.63 7.70
CA LEU A 171 -3.27 26.84 8.07
C LEU A 171 -2.38 27.79 8.87
N GLN A 172 -1.63 27.27 9.86
CA GLN A 172 -0.73 28.08 10.68
C GLN A 172 0.40 28.72 9.85
N SER A 173 0.94 27.99 8.88
CA SER A 173 1.99 28.49 7.98
C SER A 173 1.46 29.28 6.77
N GLY A 174 0.14 29.30 6.57
CA GLY A 174 -0.52 29.88 5.40
C GLY A 174 -0.28 29.13 4.08
N ARG A 175 0.38 27.95 4.12
CA ARG A 175 0.68 27.14 2.93
C ARG A 175 -0.58 26.75 2.16
N VAL A 176 -1.66 26.38 2.85
CA VAL A 176 -2.90 25.93 2.19
C VAL A 176 -3.52 27.04 1.33
N PHE A 177 -3.44 28.30 1.76
CA PHE A 177 -3.96 29.43 0.97
C PHE A 177 -3.20 29.62 -0.33
N LYS A 178 -1.87 29.45 -0.33
CA LYS A 178 -1.06 29.52 -1.55
C LYS A 178 -1.41 28.38 -2.52
N GLN A 179 -1.62 27.17 -1.99
CA GLN A 179 -2.05 26.02 -2.79
C GLN A 179 -3.44 26.29 -3.41
N SER A 180 -4.40 26.76 -2.63
CA SER A 180 -5.73 27.15 -3.13
C SER A 180 -5.67 28.27 -4.18
N GLU A 181 -4.83 29.28 -3.97
CA GLU A 181 -4.69 30.39 -4.92
C GLU A 181 -4.11 29.89 -6.26
N GLN A 182 -3.12 29.00 -6.22
CA GLN A 182 -2.60 28.36 -7.43
C GLN A 182 -3.68 27.54 -8.12
N MET A 183 -4.43 26.71 -7.39
CA MET A 183 -5.51 25.91 -7.94
C MET A 183 -6.59 26.76 -8.63
N LEU A 184 -7.02 27.86 -8.01
CA LEU A 184 -8.03 28.78 -8.56
C LEU A 184 -7.56 29.52 -9.83
N ARG A 185 -6.25 29.63 -10.07
CA ARG A 185 -5.72 30.24 -11.30
C ARG A 185 -5.75 29.28 -12.50
N HIS A 186 -5.68 27.98 -12.24
CA HIS A 186 -5.56 26.96 -13.29
C HIS A 186 -6.87 26.19 -13.54
N TYR A 187 -7.75 26.10 -12.55
CA TYR A 187 -9.00 25.35 -12.64
C TYR A 187 -10.21 26.22 -12.29
N ALA A 188 -11.31 26.02 -13.03
CA ALA A 188 -12.56 26.72 -12.77
C ALA A 188 -13.16 26.35 -11.40
N ASN A 189 -13.00 25.10 -11.00
CA ASN A 189 -13.47 24.56 -9.74
C ASN A 189 -12.29 23.90 -9.00
N SER A 190 -11.89 24.51 -7.89
CA SER A 190 -10.90 23.95 -6.97
C SER A 190 -11.60 23.38 -5.74
N VAL A 191 -11.34 22.12 -5.42
CA VAL A 191 -11.91 21.44 -4.24
C VAL A 191 -10.78 21.10 -3.26
N LEU A 192 -10.98 21.41 -1.98
CA LEU A 192 -10.11 20.94 -0.91
C LEU A 192 -10.79 19.77 -0.20
N LEU A 193 -10.27 18.56 -0.39
CA LEU A 193 -10.75 17.35 0.27
C LEU A 193 -10.01 17.17 1.59
N VAL A 194 -10.70 17.36 2.70
CA VAL A 194 -10.14 17.17 4.05
C VAL A 194 -10.55 15.80 4.58
N GLU A 195 -9.55 14.99 4.95
CA GLU A 195 -9.79 13.67 5.52
C GLU A 195 -9.35 13.58 6.99
N SER A 196 -10.05 12.75 7.75
CA SER A 196 -9.74 12.46 9.15
C SER A 196 -9.80 10.96 9.38
N ASN A 197 -8.73 10.43 9.99
CA ASN A 197 -8.68 9.02 10.39
C ASN A 197 -9.49 8.73 11.66
N ARG A 198 -10.08 9.76 12.29
CA ARG A 198 -10.96 9.65 13.45
C ARG A 198 -12.42 9.81 13.02
N LYS A 199 -13.29 8.93 13.52
CA LYS A 199 -14.74 9.11 13.43
C LYS A 199 -15.09 10.42 14.12
N PHE A 200 -15.59 11.40 13.37
CA PHE A 200 -16.11 12.63 13.95
C PHE A 200 -17.42 12.31 14.68
N GLU A 201 -17.42 12.39 16.01
CA GLU A 201 -18.66 12.58 16.76
C GLU A 201 -19.05 14.06 16.63
N SER A 202 -19.80 14.41 15.58
CA SER A 202 -20.20 15.79 15.35
C SER A 202 -21.28 16.21 16.36
N LYS A 203 -20.91 17.01 17.37
CA LYS A 203 -21.85 17.98 17.94
C LYS A 203 -21.86 19.20 17.02
N ILE A 204 -22.97 19.40 16.31
CA ILE A 204 -23.19 20.60 15.49
C ILE A 204 -23.22 21.80 16.43
N VAL A 205 -22.13 22.58 16.44
CA VAL A 205 -22.11 23.90 17.10
C VAL A 205 -22.33 24.94 16.02
N ASN A 206 -23.52 25.53 16.01
CA ASN A 206 -23.87 26.65 15.14
C ASN A 206 -22.96 27.85 15.48
N GLY A 207 -22.02 28.19 14.61
CA GLY A 207 -21.25 29.43 14.73
C GLY A 207 -19.97 29.47 13.90
N GLY A 208 -20.07 29.86 12.62
CA GLY A 208 -18.93 30.25 11.79
C GLY A 208 -19.17 30.07 10.29
N PRO A 209 -18.58 30.91 9.41
CA PRO A 209 -18.83 30.89 7.95
C PRO A 209 -18.20 29.70 7.23
N PHE A 210 -17.47 28.82 7.93
CA PHE A 210 -16.85 27.63 7.37
C PHE A 210 -17.72 26.41 7.70
N GLN A 211 -18.71 26.15 6.86
CA GLN A 211 -19.45 24.89 6.88
C GLN A 211 -18.56 23.79 6.30
N VAL A 212 -17.98 22.96 7.16
CA VAL A 212 -17.39 21.68 6.73
C VAL A 212 -18.57 20.74 6.43
N CYS A 213 -18.87 20.58 5.15
CA CYS A 213 -19.94 19.70 4.69
C CYS A 213 -19.46 18.24 4.80
N SER A 214 -19.71 17.61 5.95
CA SER A 214 -19.66 16.15 6.07
C SER A 214 -20.90 15.56 5.41
N TYR A 215 -20.83 15.38 4.09
CA TYR A 215 -21.65 14.41 3.38
C TYR A 215 -20.74 13.57 2.48
N PHE A 216 -20.11 12.56 3.07
CA PHE A 216 -19.84 11.33 2.34
C PHE A 216 -21.18 10.59 2.20
N HIS A 217 -21.99 11.00 1.24
CA HIS A 217 -22.76 10.00 0.52
C HIS A 217 -21.84 9.54 -0.60
N VAL A 218 -21.53 8.25 -0.58
CA VAL A 218 -21.09 7.54 -1.79
C VAL A 218 -22.14 7.84 -2.85
N LEU A 219 -21.78 8.70 -3.79
CA LEU A 219 -22.48 8.89 -5.06
C LEU A 219 -21.72 8.10 -6.11
#